data_AF-A0A6M3LNQ8-F1
#
_entry.id   AF-A0A6M3LNQ8-F1
#
_cell.length_a   1.000
_cell.length_b   1.000
_cell.length_c   1.000
_cell.angle_alpha   90.00
_cell.angle_beta   90.00
_cell.angle_gamma   90.00
#
_symmetry.space_group_name_H-M   'P 1'
#
loop_
_entity.id
_entity.type
_entity.pdbx_description
1 polymer ?
#
loop_
_entity_poly.entity_id
_entity_poly.type
_entity_poly.pdbx_seq_one_letter_code
_entity_poly.pdbx_strand_id
1 'polypeptide(L)' 'MGNMSYCRFENTYRDLKDCWDYFETGEELSESETLARKALVRLCKEIAEEAML' A
#
# COMPACT_ATOMS: atom_id res chain seq x y z
N MET A 1 21.72 10.45 -5.81
CA MET A 1 20.90 9.71 -6.80
C MET A 1 19.72 10.60 -7.10
N GLY A 2 19.84 11.55 -8.03
CA GLY A 2 19.73 11.32 -9.47
C GLY A 2 18.28 11.60 -9.85
N ASN A 3 18.01 12.79 -10.39
CA ASN A 3 16.69 13.28 -10.84
C ASN A 3 16.06 12.34 -11.88
N MET A 4 15.44 11.25 -11.42
CA MET A 4 14.40 10.54 -12.17
C MET A 4 13.09 11.14 -11.69
N SER A 5 12.21 11.53 -12.60
CA SER A 5 10.84 11.94 -12.25
C SER A 5 10.22 10.81 -11.44
N TYR A 6 10.21 10.90 -10.11
CA TYR A 6 9.73 9.82 -9.25
C TYR A 6 8.21 9.83 -9.41
N CYS A 7 7.71 9.00 -10.33
CA CYS A 7 6.28 8.84 -10.59
C CYS A 7 5.64 8.27 -9.32
N ARG A 8 5.23 9.16 -8.41
CA ARG A 8 4.73 8.81 -7.07
C ARG A 8 3.60 7.80 -7.17
N PHE A 9 2.65 8.04 -8.07
CA PHE A 9 1.52 7.14 -8.27
C PHE A 9 1.91 5.78 -8.84
N GLU A 10 2.76 5.73 -9.87
CA GLU A 10 3.15 4.45 -10.50
C GLU A 10 3.96 3.57 -9.56
N ASN A 11 4.90 4.17 -8.82
CA ASN A 11 5.73 3.45 -7.87
C ASN A 11 4.88 2.95 -6.70
N THR A 12 4.10 3.84 -6.08
CA THR A 12 3.23 3.46 -4.95
C THR A 12 2.16 2.44 -5.36
N TYR A 13 1.65 2.49 -6.60
CA TYR A 13 0.72 1.48 -7.09
C TYR A 13 1.35 0.09 -7.16
N ARG A 14 2.60 -0.01 -7.63
CA ARG A 14 3.32 -1.29 -7.69
C ARG A 14 3.55 -1.86 -6.29
N ASP A 15 4.01 -1.02 -5.36
CA ASP A 15 4.24 -1.43 -3.97
C ASP A 15 2.93 -1.87 -3.29
N LEU A 16 1.85 -1.12 -3.49
CA LEU A 16 0.53 -1.46 -2.94
C LEU A 16 -0.01 -2.78 -3.53
N LYS A 17 0.20 -3.01 -4.83
CA LYS A 17 -0.23 -4.23 -5.50
C LYS A 17 0.51 -5.46 -4.96
N ASP A 18 1.81 -5.33 -4.71
CA ASP A 18 2.62 -6.38 -4.06
C ASP A 18 2.09 -6.70 -2.65
N CYS A 19 1.82 -5.68 -1.83
CA CYS A 19 1.19 -5.86 -0.52
C CYS A 19 -0.18 -6.57 -0.61
N TRP A 20 -0.97 -6.28 -1.65
CA TRP A 20 -2.26 -6.93 -1.88
C TRP A 20 -2.11 -8.40 -2.27
N ASP A 21 -1.18 -8.72 -3.17
CA ASP A 21 -0.95 -10.09 -3.60
C ASP A 21 -0.43 -10.96 -2.44
N TYR A 22 0.32 -10.36 -1.50
CA TYR A 22 0.75 -11.01 -0.26
C TYR A 22 -0.36 -11.11 0.82
N PHE A 23 -1.47 -10.39 0.67
CA PHE A 23 -2.52 -10.34 1.70
C PHE A 23 -3.19 -11.70 1.94
N GLU A 24 -3.28 -12.53 0.89
CA GLU A 24 -3.97 -13.83 0.89
C GLU A 24 -3.02 -15.04 1.07
N THR A 25 -1.70 -14.82 1.15
CA THR A 25 -0.73 -15.93 1.22
C THR A 25 -0.74 -16.68 2.55
N GLY A 26 -1.35 -16.10 3.60
CA GLY A 26 -1.45 -16.71 4.92
C GLY A 26 -0.14 -16.76 5.71
N GLU A 27 0.89 -16.04 5.26
CA GLU A 27 2.16 -15.94 5.98
C GLU A 27 2.00 -15.19 7.32
N GLU A 28 2.69 -15.67 8.35
CA GLU A 28 2.70 -15.01 9.66
C GLU A 28 3.46 -13.69 9.57
N LEU A 29 2.74 -12.58 9.69
CA LEU A 29 3.33 -11.25 9.78
C LEU A 29 3.86 -10.99 11.19
N SER A 30 4.94 -10.22 11.27
CA SER A 30 5.34 -9.60 12.54
C SER A 30 4.23 -8.67 13.06
N GLU A 31 4.29 -8.31 14.34
CA GLU A 31 3.35 -7.37 14.93
C GLU A 31 3.37 -6.01 14.20
N SER A 32 4.56 -5.51 13.86
CA SER A 32 4.72 -4.24 13.13
C SER A 32 4.11 -4.30 11.73
N GLU A 33 4.33 -5.38 10.99
CA GLU A 33 3.73 -5.58 9.65
C GLU A 33 2.20 -5.75 9.74
N THR A 34 1.71 -6.41 10.79
CA THR A 34 0.27 -6.54 11.04
C THR A 34 -0.39 -5.17 11.27
N LEU A 35 0.27 -4.29 12.02
CA LEU A 35 -0.20 -2.92 12.24
C LEU A 35 -0.10 -2.07 10.97
N ALA A 36 1.01 -2.17 10.24
CA ALA A 36 1.21 -1.47 8.97
C ALA A 36 0.15 -1.85 7.94
N ARG A 37 -0.14 -3.15 7.79
CA ARG A 37 -1.21 -3.67 6.91
C ARG A 37 -2.57 -3.07 7.25
N LYS A 38 -2.94 -2.99 8.53
CA LYS A 38 -4.20 -2.36 8.97
C LYS A 38 -4.24 -0.87 8.63
N ALA A 39 -3.15 -0.15 8.88
CA ALA A 39 -3.05 1.27 8.56
C ALA A 39 -3.13 1.53 7.05
N LEU A 40 -2.46 0.69 6.24
CA LEU A 40 -2.48 0.77 4.78
C LEU A 40 -3.90 0.59 4.21
N VAL A 41 -4.63 -0.44 4.66
CA VAL A 41 -6.01 -0.68 4.22
C VAL A 41 -6.92 0.49 4.61
N ARG A 42 -6.76 1.03 5.82
CA ARG A 42 -7.52 2.20 6.27
C ARG A 42 -7.25 3.42 5.37
N LEU A 43 -5.99 3.70 5.07
CA LEU A 43 -5.61 4.81 4.19
C LEU A 43 -6.18 4.63 2.78
N CYS A 44 -6.13 3.41 2.23
CA CYS A 44 -6.72 3.13 0.91
C CYS A 44 -8.23 3.38 0.89
N LYS A 45 -8.93 3.04 1.98
CA LYS A 45 -10.36 3.33 2.13
C LYS A 45 -10.63 4.83 2.16
N GLU A 46 -9.89 5.58 2.98
CA GLU A 46 -10.03 7.05 3.07
C GLU A 46 -9.76 7.71 1.71
N ILE A 47 -8.69 7.29 1.00
CA ILE A 47 -8.39 7.75 -0.37
C ILE A 47 -9.55 7.44 -1.33
N ALA A 48 -10.12 6.23 -1.28
CA ALA A 48 -11.22 5.85 -2.17
C ALA A 48 -12.50 6.65 -1.89
N GLU A 49 -12.80 6.95 -0.62
CA GLU A 49 -13.94 7.77 -0.22
C GLU A 49 -13.77 9.23 -0.66
N GLU A 50 -12.56 9.80 -0.57
CA GLU A 50 -12.29 11.19 -0.95
C GLU A 50 -12.09 11.39 -2.46
N ALA A 51 -11.41 10.45 -3.15
CA ALA A 51 -11.06 10.59 -4.56
C ALA A 51 -12.21 10.27 -5.54
N MET A 52 -13.31 9.67 -5.05
CA MET A 52 -14.51 9.38 -5.85
C MET A 52 -15.62 10.43 -5.69
N LEU A 53 -15.33 11.57 -5.08
CA LEU A 53 -16.17 12.79 -5.02
C LEU A 53 -15.65 13.86 -5.98
#